data_AF-A0A0T8V3D9-F1
#
_entry.id   AF-A0A0T8V3D9-F1
#
_cell.length_a   1.000
_cell.length_b   1.000
_cell.length_c   1.000
_cell.angle_alpha   90.00
_cell.angle_beta   90.00
_cell.angle_gamma   90.00
#
_symmetry.space_group_name_H-M   'P 1'
#
loop_
_entity.id
_entity.type
_entity.pdbx_description
1 polymer ?
#
loop_
_entity_poly.entity_id
_entity_poly.type
_entity_poly.pdbx_seq_one_letter_code
_entity_poly.pdbx_strand_id
1 'polypeptide(L)' 'MKDIKYYHTTTNNPQVLRLIDGVMQVFDIDKKWVDSIDWFNKIFFNDFTDFEEIPEKDAFAYIGRMVAA' A
#
# COMPACT_ATOMS: atom_id res chain seq x y z
N MET A 1 -15.71 -1.96 12.77
CA MET A 1 -14.33 -1.71 12.29
C MET A 1 -14.38 -1.71 10.79
N LYS A 2 -13.75 -0.73 10.12
CA LYS A 2 -13.58 -0.80 8.67
C LYS A 2 -12.61 -1.95 8.39
N ASP A 3 -12.94 -2.79 7.42
CA ASP A 3 -12.03 -3.83 6.96
C ASP A 3 -10.96 -3.13 6.11
N ILE A 4 -9.75 -3.02 6.66
CA ILE A 4 -8.62 -2.37 6.00
C ILE A 4 -7.63 -3.47 5.64
N LYS A 5 -7.34 -3.59 4.35
CA LYS A 5 -6.29 -4.47 3.85
C LYS A 5 -5.05 -3.66 3.57
N TYR A 6 -3.89 -4.20 3.89
CA TYR A 6 -2.60 -3.57 3.63
C TYR A 6 -1.80 -4.42 2.65
N TYR A 7 -1.05 -3.75 1.77
CA TYR A 7 -0.21 -4.42 0.81
C TYR A 7 1.19 -3.78 0.80
N HIS A 8 2.18 -4.60 0.48
CA HIS A 8 3.54 -4.16 0.23
C HIS A 8 3.96 -4.63 -1.15
N THR A 9 4.38 -3.70 -2.00
CA THR A 9 4.86 -4.07 -3.34
C THR A 9 6.30 -4.54 -3.25
N THR A 10 6.64 -5.63 -3.93
CA THR A 10 7.98 -6.25 -3.89
C THR A 10 8.88 -5.80 -5.05
N THR A 11 8.56 -4.65 -5.66
CA THR A 11 9.33 -4.06 -6.77
C THR A 11 10.61 -3.35 -6.27
N ASN A 12 11.46 -2.91 -7.21
CA ASN A 12 12.68 -2.15 -6.91
C ASN A 12 12.42 -0.83 -6.14
N ASN A 13 11.20 -0.29 -6.19
CA ASN A 13 10.78 0.85 -5.40
C ASN A 13 9.55 0.45 -4.57
N PRO A 14 9.74 -0.22 -3.42
CA PRO A 14 8.62 -0.72 -2.61
C PRO A 14 7.69 0.40 -2.19
N GLN A 15 6.39 0.14 -2.24
CA GLN A 15 5.31 1.01 -1.81
C GLN A 15 4.48 0.28 -0.76
N VAL A 16 3.98 1.04 0.20
CA VAL A 16 2.98 0.56 1.15
C VAL A 16 1.61 1.06 0.70
N LEU A 17 0.68 0.14 0.54
CA LEU A 17 -0.68 0.41 0.06
C LEU A 17 -1.69 -0.01 1.12
N ARG A 18 -2.88 0.59 1.08
CA ARG A 18 -4.05 0.10 1.81
C ARG A 18 -5.31 0.21 0.98
N LEU A 19 -6.20 -0.77 1.14
CA LEU A 19 -7.57 -0.71 0.63
C LEU A 19 -8.51 -0.47 1.81
N ILE A 20 -9.23 0.65 1.79
CA ILE A 20 -10.20 1.04 2.81
C ILE A 20 -11.48 1.51 2.14
N ASP A 21 -12.62 0.91 2.49
CA ASP A 21 -13.93 1.21 1.91
C ASP A 21 -13.93 1.19 0.35
N GLY A 22 -13.15 0.29 -0.25
CA GLY A 22 -13.02 0.18 -1.70
C GLY A 22 -12.08 1.21 -2.36
N VAL A 23 -11.48 2.11 -1.59
CA VAL A 23 -10.50 3.09 -2.07
C VAL A 23 -9.09 2.59 -1.80
N MET A 24 -8.31 2.42 -2.87
CA MET A 24 -6.88 2.14 -2.75
C MET A 24 -6.12 3.43 -2.47
N GLN A 25 -5.21 3.37 -1.50
CA GLN A 25 -4.33 4.48 -1.13
C GLN A 25 -2.88 4.00 -1.08
N VAL A 26 -1.97 4.84 -1.55
CA VAL A 26 -0.52 4.65 -1.40
C VAL A 26 0.02 5.56 -0.31
N PHE A 27 1.01 5.09 0.43
CA PHE A 27 1.70 5.90 1.43
C PHE A 27 2.78 6.77 0.77
N ASP A 28 2.67 8.07 1.00
CA ASP A 28 3.61 9.11 0.65
C ASP A 28 4.15 9.75 1.94
N ILE A 29 5.45 10.05 2.01
CA ILE A 29 6.09 10.55 3.24
C ILE A 29 5.54 11.92 3.64
N ASP A 30 5.27 12.78 2.66
CA ASP A 30 4.84 14.16 2.87
C ASP A 30 3.32 14.25 3.05
N LYS A 31 2.57 13.57 2.16
CA LYS A 31 1.11 13.64 2.07
C LYS A 31 0.39 12.55 2.87
N LYS A 32 1.13 11.57 3.40
CA LYS A 32 0.60 10.37 4.08
C LYS A 32 -0.20 9.51 3.10
N TRP A 33 -1.47 9.22 3.37
CA TRP A 33 -2.26 8.33 2.53
C TRP A 33 -2.87 9.10 1.36
N VAL A 34 -2.50 8.73 0.13
CA VAL A 34 -2.96 9.37 -1.11
C VAL A 34 -3.77 8.38 -1.92
N ASP A 35 -4.99 8.74 -2.31
CA ASP A 35 -5.85 7.94 -3.17
C ASP A 35 -5.15 7.61 -4.50
N SER A 36 -5.23 6.34 -4.93
CA SER A 36 -4.58 5.88 -6.15
C SER A 36 -5.42 4.85 -6.89
N ILE A 37 -6.15 5.35 -7.89
CA ILE A 37 -6.86 4.51 -8.87
C ILE A 37 -5.87 3.65 -9.67
N ASP A 38 -4.66 4.16 -9.93
CA ASP A 38 -3.64 3.41 -10.65
C ASP A 38 -3.21 2.15 -9.89
N TRP A 39 -2.97 2.25 -8.58
CA TRP A 39 -2.67 1.08 -7.75
C TRP A 39 -3.85 0.14 -7.61
N PHE A 40 -5.07 0.66 -7.55
CA PHE A 40 -6.28 -0.16 -7.56
C PHE A 40 -6.37 -1.00 -8.84
N ASN A 41 -6.21 -0.36 -10.00
CA ASN A 41 -6.24 -1.05 -11.29
C ASN A 41 -5.11 -2.05 -11.44
N LYS A 42 -3.90 -1.72 -10.98
CA LYS A 42 -2.77 -2.65 -11.00
C LYS A 42 -3.04 -3.92 -10.19
N ILE A 43 -3.55 -3.79 -8.96
CA ILE A 43 -3.76 -4.94 -8.07
C ILE A 43 -4.95 -5.81 -8.52
N PHE A 44 -6.03 -5.21 -9.02
CA PHE A 44 -7.29 -5.94 -9.24
C PHE A 44 -7.62 -6.25 -10.70
N PHE A 45 -7.02 -5.55 -11.66
CA PHE A 45 -7.41 -5.64 -13.08
C PHE A 45 -6.25 -5.90 -14.04
N ASN A 46 -5.00 -5.90 -13.56
CA ASN A 46 -3.82 -6.19 -14.36
C ASN A 46 -3.10 -7.45 -13.86
N ASP A 47 -2.15 -7.95 -14.65
CA ASP A 47 -1.28 -9.09 -14.29
C ASP A 47 -0.14 -8.71 -13.32
N PHE A 48 -0.30 -7.62 -12.55
CA PHE A 48 0.72 -7.20 -11.60
C PHE A 48 0.70 -8.14 -10.40
N THR A 49 1.80 -8.84 -10.17
CA THR A 49 1.91 -9.87 -9.10
C THR A 49 3.00 -9.56 -8.09
N ASP A 50 3.74 -8.46 -8.27
CA ASP A 50 4.83 -8.03 -7.39
C ASP A 50 4.30 -7.28 -6.16
N PHE A 51 3.40 -7.93 -5.41
CA PHE A 51 2.89 -7.44 -4.13
C PHE A 51 2.44 -8.56 -3.21
N GLU A 52 2.40 -8.28 -1.92
CA GLU A 52 1.90 -9.18 -0.90
C GLU A 52 0.87 -8.46 -0.02
N GLU A 53 -0.22 -9.14 0.35
CA GLU A 53 -1.09 -8.68 1.44
C GLU A 53 -0.38 -8.92 2.77
N ILE A 54 -0.26 -7.88 3.59
CA ILE A 54 0.49 -7.90 4.84
C ILE A 54 -0.40 -7.45 6.01
N PRO A 55 -0.11 -7.87 7.25
CA PRO A 55 -0.85 -7.37 8.39
C PRO A 55 -0.51 -5.89 8.65
N GLU A 56 -1.46 -5.17 9.25
CA GLU A 56 -1.33 -3.74 9.58
C GLU A 56 -0.01 -3.41 10.30
N LYS A 57 0.36 -4.22 11.30
CA LYS A 57 1.60 -4.05 12.07
C LYS A 57 2.86 -3.99 11.18
N ASP A 58 2.89 -4.78 10.11
CA ASP A 58 4.06 -4.88 9.24
C ASP A 58 4.06 -3.70 8.28
N ALA A 59 2.88 -3.24 7.81
CA ALA A 59 2.74 -2.05 6.99
C ALA A 59 3.28 -0.81 7.71
N PHE A 60 2.93 -0.63 9.00
CA PHE A 60 3.46 0.46 9.80
C PHE A 60 4.96 0.30 10.11
N ALA A 61 5.48 -0.93 10.23
CA ALA A 61 6.92 -1.15 10.36
C ALA A 61 7.67 -0.71 9.09
N TYR A 62 7.15 -1.00 7.89
CA TYR A 62 7.72 -0.50 6.63
C TYR A 62 7.66 1.03 6.54
N ILE A 63 6.51 1.64 6.86
CA ILE A 63 6.38 3.11 6.91
C ILE A 63 7.40 3.72 7.87
N GLY A 64 7.58 3.14 9.05
CA GLY A 64 8.57 3.59 10.03
C GLY A 64 10.00 3.61 9.48
N ARG A 65 10.36 2.61 8.66
CA ARG A 65 11.67 2.56 7.98
C ARG A 65 11.79 3.62 6.88
N MET A 66 10.72 3.89 6.14
CA MET A 66 10.70 4.92 5.08
C MET A 66 10.86 6.33 5.64
N VAL A 67 10.26 6.62 6.79
CA VAL A 67 10.33 7.96 7.42
C VAL A 67 11.67 8.20 8.12
N ALA A 68 12.39 7.14 8.51
CA ALA A 68 13.68 7.23 9.18
C ALA A 68 14.89 7.31 8.21
N ALA A 69 14.66 7.09 6.92
CA ALA A 69 15.67 7.15 5.86
C ALA A 69 15.81 8.59 5.32
#